data_AF-A0A848LMT4-F1
#
_entry.id   AF-A0A848LMT4-F1
#
_cell.length_a   1.000
_cell.length_b   1.000
_cell.length_c   1.000
_cell.angle_alpha   90.00
_cell.angle_beta   90.00
_cell.angle_gamma   90.00
#
_symmetry.space_group_name_H-M   'P 1'
#
loop_
_entity.id
_entity.type
_entity.pdbx_description
1 polymer ?
#
loop_
_entity_poly.entity_id
_entity_poly.type
_entity_poly.pdbx_seq_one_letter_code
_entity_poly.pdbx_strand_id
1 'polypeptide(L)' 'GRAGASVPDLAGKTGTAEFGTGTPLPTHAWFIGFRKGVGFAILVEGGGVGGRVAAPMAARFAEAL' A
#
# COMPACT_ATOMS: atom_id res chain seq x y z
N GLY A 1 2.64 -7.57 9.75
CA GLY A 1 2.67 -6.15 9.31
C GLY A 1 4.10 -5.69 9.38
N ARG A 2 4.66 -5.28 8.23
CA ARG A 2 5.96 -4.60 7.97
C ARG A 2 6.54 -5.02 6.60
N ALA A 3 5.70 -5.20 5.58
CA ALA A 3 6.17 -5.63 4.26
C ALA A 3 7.16 -4.65 3.59
N GLY A 4 7.18 -3.37 4.02
CA GLY A 4 8.16 -2.39 3.56
C GLY A 4 9.36 -2.15 4.49
N ALA A 5 9.41 -2.79 5.67
CA ALA A 5 10.46 -2.48 6.66
C ALA A 5 11.85 -3.02 6.28
N SER A 6 11.91 -3.95 5.32
CA SER A 6 13.17 -4.52 4.81
C SER A 6 13.79 -3.69 3.67
N VAL A 7 13.07 -2.70 3.12
CA VAL A 7 13.58 -1.86 2.02
C VAL A 7 14.21 -0.60 2.62
N PRO A 8 15.54 -0.41 2.50
CA PRO A 8 16.20 0.79 3.03
C PRO A 8 15.61 2.07 2.44
N ASP A 9 15.49 3.08 3.29
CA ASP A 9 14.99 4.43 2.97
C ASP A 9 13.57 4.47 2.38
N LEU A 10 12.82 3.37 2.46
CA LEU A 10 11.40 3.35 2.16
C LEU A 10 10.62 3.80 3.41
N ALA A 11 9.89 4.90 3.27
CA ALA A 11 8.92 5.34 4.25
C ALA A 11 7.56 5.54 3.58
N GLY A 12 6.50 5.32 4.35
CA GLY A 12 5.15 5.48 3.85
C GLY A 12 4.08 5.01 4.82
N LYS A 13 2.84 5.14 4.38
CA LYS A 13 1.65 4.78 5.16
C LYS A 13 0.77 3.86 4.34
N THR A 14 0.27 2.82 5.01
CA THR A 14 -0.78 1.96 4.50
C THR A 14 -2.15 2.49 4.91
N GLY A 15 -3.16 2.14 4.10
CA GLY A 15 -4.53 2.16 4.57
C GLY A 15 -5.48 1.29 3.76
N THR A 16 -6.69 1.24 4.28
CA THR A 16 -7.79 0.44 3.78
C THR A 16 -8.99 1.37 3.70
N ALA A 17 -9.66 1.43 2.56
CA ALA A 17 -10.82 2.31 2.36
C ALA A 17 -12.05 1.48 2.04
N GLU A 18 -13.08 1.56 2.87
CA GLU A 18 -14.39 0.94 2.62
C GLU A 18 -15.13 1.68 1.50
N PHE A 19 -15.90 0.94 0.70
CA PHE A 19 -16.69 1.52 -0.40
C PHE A 19 -18.01 0.76 -0.63
N GLY A 20 -18.96 1.41 -1.31
CA GLY A 20 -20.27 0.82 -1.61
C GLY A 20 -21.21 0.75 -0.42
N THR A 21 -22.19 -0.17 -0.47
CA THR A 21 -23.30 -0.25 0.50
C THR A 21 -23.55 -1.66 1.06
N GLY A 22 -22.66 -2.62 0.79
CA GLY A 22 -22.77 -4.01 1.25
C GLY A 22 -22.42 -4.24 2.73
N THR A 23 -22.62 -5.46 3.23
CA THR A 23 -22.19 -5.87 4.59
C THR A 23 -21.55 -7.27 4.56
N PRO A 24 -20.25 -7.42 4.90
CA PRO A 24 -19.31 -6.33 5.19
C PRO A 24 -19.03 -5.46 3.96
N LEU A 25 -18.61 -4.22 4.16
CA LEU A 25 -18.22 -3.35 3.06
C LEU A 25 -16.95 -3.91 2.38
N PRO A 26 -16.90 -3.95 1.04
CA PRO A 26 -15.64 -4.22 0.35
C PRO A 26 -14.65 -3.07 0.61
N THR A 27 -13.36 -3.37 0.44
CA THR A 27 -12.30 -2.41 0.74
C THR A 27 -11.27 -2.28 -0.39
N HIS A 28 -10.77 -1.07 -0.60
CA HIS A 28 -9.60 -0.78 -1.41
C HIS A 28 -8.34 -0.85 -0.55
N ALA A 29 -7.28 -1.40 -1.11
CA ALA A 29 -5.96 -1.43 -0.49
C ALA A 29 -5.10 -0.30 -1.04
N TRP A 30 -4.48 0.50 -0.18
CA TRP A 30 -3.59 1.57 -0.64
C TRP A 30 -2.31 1.71 0.18
N PHE A 31 -1.30 2.29 -0.46
CA PHE A 31 -0.04 2.71 0.13
C PHE A 31 0.42 4.02 -0.51
N ILE A 32 0.85 4.99 0.30
CA ILE A 32 1.51 6.21 -0.17
C ILE A 32 2.87 6.28 0.50
N GLY A 33 3.94 6.52 -0.26
CA GLY A 33 5.28 6.59 0.29
C GLY A 33 6.30 7.23 -0.63
N PHE A 34 7.55 7.19 -0.19
CA PHE A 34 8.67 7.78 -0.89
C PHE A 34 9.95 6.98 -0.65
N ARG A 35 10.87 7.07 -1.61
CA ARG A 35 12.23 6.52 -1.53
C ARG A 35 13.17 7.22 -2.51
N LYS A 36 14.42 7.46 -2.12
CA LYS A 36 15.47 8.08 -2.96
C LYS A 36 15.01 9.35 -3.71
N GLY A 37 14.24 10.21 -3.05
CA GLY A 37 13.72 11.45 -3.65
C GLY A 37 12.52 11.29 -4.59
N VAL A 38 11.99 10.07 -4.76
CA VAL A 38 10.78 9.79 -5.55
C VAL A 38 9.60 9.53 -4.62
N GLY A 39 8.52 10.29 -4.78
CA GLY A 39 7.22 10.03 -4.14
C GLY A 39 6.31 9.18 -5.05
N PHE A 40 5.56 8.25 -4.46
CA PHE A 40 4.69 7.34 -5.22
C PHE A 40 3.46 6.88 -4.41
N ALA A 41 2.45 6.38 -5.13
CA ALA A 41 1.24 5.80 -4.56
C ALA A 41 0.88 4.49 -5.26
N ILE A 42 0.37 3.54 -4.48
CA ILE A 42 -0.22 2.28 -4.94
C ILE A 42 -1.69 2.28 -4.50
N LEU A 43 -2.60 2.08 -5.45
CA LEU A 43 -4.02 1.85 -5.21
C LEU A 43 -4.43 0.54 -5.86
N VAL A 44 -5.10 -0.32 -5.10
CA VAL A 44 -5.70 -1.56 -5.62
C VAL A 44 -7.19 -1.52 -5.31
N GLU A 45 -7.98 -1.27 -6.35
CA GLU A 45 -9.44 -1.30 -6.26
C GLU A 45 -9.94 -2.70 -5.90
N GLY A 46 -10.93 -2.80 -5.01
CA GLY A 46 -11.33 -4.08 -4.39
C GLY A 46 -10.20 -4.88 -3.72
N GLY A 47 -9.02 -4.30 -3.51
CA GLY A 47 -7.81 -5.02 -3.10
C GLY A 47 -7.74 -5.42 -1.63
N GLY A 48 -8.77 -5.12 -0.84
CA GLY A 48 -8.81 -5.49 0.56
C GLY A 48 -7.93 -4.60 1.45
N VAL A 49 -7.10 -5.23 2.28
CA VAL A 49 -6.34 -4.53 3.35
C VAL A 49 -5.00 -4.01 2.83
N GLY A 50 -4.77 -2.70 2.95
CA GLY A 50 -3.53 -2.05 2.47
C GLY A 50 -2.24 -2.66 3.02
N GLY A 51 -2.21 -3.00 4.31
CA GLY A 51 -1.04 -3.62 4.92
C GLY A 51 -0.72 -5.03 4.42
N ARG A 52 -1.68 -5.72 3.78
CA ARG A 52 -1.51 -7.07 3.23
C ARG A 52 -1.29 -7.06 1.72
N VAL A 53 -1.88 -6.11 1.00
CA VAL A 53 -1.84 -6.07 -0.48
C VAL A 53 -0.97 -4.93 -0.99
N ALA A 54 -1.30 -3.68 -0.65
CA ALA A 54 -0.57 -2.53 -1.18
C ALA A 54 0.86 -2.40 -0.61
N ALA A 55 1.10 -2.77 0.66
CA ALA A 55 2.43 -2.65 1.26
C ALA A 55 3.50 -3.57 0.63
N PRO A 56 3.25 -4.87 0.38
CA PRO A 56 4.19 -5.69 -0.40
C PRO A 56 4.41 -5.18 -1.83
N MET A 57 3.38 -4.64 -2.50
CA MET A 57 3.53 -4.08 -3.84
C MET A 57 4.41 -2.83 -3.84
N ALA A 58 4.24 -1.96 -2.83
CA ALA A 58 5.09 -0.79 -2.62
C ALA A 58 6.55 -1.18 -2.37
N ALA A 59 6.81 -2.25 -1.60
CA ALA A 59 8.17 -2.76 -1.39
C ALA A 59 8.81 -3.21 -2.70
N ARG A 60 8.10 -4.00 -3.52
CA ARG A 60 8.60 -4.47 -4.82
C ARG A 60 8.85 -3.34 -5.82
N PHE A 61 7.96 -2.34 -5.86
CA PHE A 61 8.18 -1.14 -6.66
C PHE A 61 9.41 -0.37 -6.18
N ALA A 62 9.53 -0.16 -4.86
CA ALA A 62 10.65 0.56 -4.27
C ALA A 62 12.00 -0.15 -4.44
N GLU A 63 12.02 -1.48 -4.45
CA GLU A 63 13.22 -2.28 -4.77
C GLU A 63 13.69 -2.09 -6.22
N ALA A 64 12.76 -1.81 -7.14
CA ALA A 64 13.06 -1.58 -8.55
C ALA A 64 13.49 -0.12 -8.88
N LEU A 65 13.46 0.80 -7.90
CA LEU A 65 13.95 2.18 -8.00
C LEU A 65 15.45 2.32 -7.64
#